data_AF-A0A4R8Q1S6-F1
#
_entry.id   AF-A0A4R8Q1S6-F1
#
_cell.length_a   1.000
_cell.length_b   1.000
_cell.length_c   1.000
_cell.angle_alpha   90.00
_cell.angle_beta   90.00
_cell.angle_gamma   90.00
#
_symmetry.space_group_name_H-M   'P 1'
#
loop_
_entity.id
_entity.type
_entity.pdbx_description
1 polymer ?
#
loop_
_entity_poly.entity_id
_entity_poly.type
_entity_poly.pdbx_seq_one_letter_code
_entity_poly.pdbx_strand_id
1 'polypeptide(L)' 'MAVQVLKARGVPEDHILFLNLIASPEGIKNFTCKFPRLRVVTAFVDQGLDEKNYIIPGLGDFGDRFYTV' A
#
# COMPACT_ATOMS: atom_id res chain seq x y z
N MET A 1 -4.37 10.60 4.77
CA MET A 1 -3.64 9.32 4.59
C MET A 1 -2.67 9.12 5.74
N ALA A 2 -2.35 7.89 6.14
CA ALA A 2 -1.47 7.60 7.28
C ALA A 2 -0.10 8.32 7.20
N VAL A 3 0.56 8.29 6.03
CA VAL A 3 1.85 8.95 5.81
C VAL A 3 1.78 10.47 6.05
N GLN A 4 0.70 11.13 5.63
CA GLN A 4 0.54 12.58 5.84
C GLN A 4 0.43 12.92 7.33
N VAL A 5 -0.23 12.07 8.12
CA VAL A 5 -0.36 12.26 9.56
C VAL A 5 1.01 12.14 10.24
N LEU A 6 1.85 11.19 9.83
CA LEU A 6 3.23 11.06 10.32
C LEU A 6 4.06 12.30 9.96
N LYS A 7 4.02 12.74 8.70
CA LYS A 7 4.72 13.94 8.24
C LYS A 7 4.26 15.21 8.96
N ALA A 8 2.95 15.36 9.20
CA ALA A 8 2.39 16.49 9.95
C ALA A 8 2.86 16.52 11.41
N ARG A 9 3.27 15.37 11.97
CA ARG A 9 3.87 15.25 13.30
C ARG A 9 5.40 15.33 13.29
N GLY A 10 6.01 15.73 12.16
CA GLY A 10 7.45 15.96 12.05
C GLY A 10 8.28 14.72 11.74
N VAL A 11 7.67 13.57 11.40
CA VAL A 11 8.43 12.39 10.98
C VAL A 11 9.01 12.63 9.58
N PRO A 12 10.35 12.52 9.40
CA PRO A 12 10.98 12.60 8.08
C PRO A 12 10.46 11.50 7.15
N GLU A 13 10.22 11.84 5.88
CA GLU A 13 9.61 10.89 4.93
C GLU A 13 10.48 9.65 4.67
N ASP A 14 11.79 9.82 4.62
CA ASP A 14 12.81 8.78 4.48
C ASP A 14 12.96 7.87 5.71
N HIS A 15 12.42 8.29 6.86
CA HIS A 15 12.31 7.47 8.06
C HIS A 15 11.05 6.59 8.07
N ILE A 16 10.19 6.69 7.05
CA ILE A 16 8.97 5.88 6.94
C ILE A 16 9.28 4.65 6.07
N LEU A 17 9.10 3.47 6.65
CA LEU A 17 9.08 2.20 5.93
C LEU A 17 7.63 1.71 5.84
N PHE A 18 7.09 1.69 4.63
CA PHE A 18 5.78 1.09 4.36
C PHE A 18 5.94 -0.39 4.05
N LEU A 19 5.64 -1.24 5.03
CA LEU A 19 5.60 -2.69 4.90
C LEU A 19 4.20 -3.14 4.49
N ASN A 20 4.12 -3.94 3.44
CA ASN A 20 2.87 -4.38 2.84
C ASN A 20 2.96 -5.84 2.40
N LEU A 21 1.81 -6.52 2.27
CA LEU A 21 1.77 -7.90 1.81
C LEU A 21 1.62 -7.98 0.29
N ILE A 22 0.60 -7.32 -0.27
CA ILE A 22 0.24 -7.39 -1.68
C ILE A 22 -0.15 -6.00 -2.20
N ALA A 23 0.35 -5.61 -3.37
CA ALA A 23 0.08 -4.30 -3.95
C ALA A 23 -0.25 -4.40 -5.45
N SER A 24 -0.99 -3.42 -5.97
CA SER A 24 -1.15 -3.24 -7.42
C SER A 24 -0.10 -2.27 -7.99
N PRO A 25 0.25 -2.35 -9.28
CA PRO A 25 1.21 -1.46 -9.91
C PRO A 25 0.75 0.02 -9.87
N GLU A 26 -0.54 0.27 -10.05
CA GLU A 26 -1.15 1.60 -9.97
C GLU A 26 -1.08 2.16 -8.54
N GLY A 27 -1.32 1.31 -7.54
CA GLY A 27 -1.18 1.66 -6.13
C GLY A 27 0.25 2.06 -5.77
N ILE A 28 1.24 1.26 -6.18
CA ILE A 28 2.67 1.56 -5.97
C ILE A 28 3.05 2.87 -6.67
N LYS A 29 2.66 3.04 -7.93
CA LYS A 29 2.98 4.25 -8.71
C LYS A 29 2.39 5.50 -8.04
N ASN A 30 1.11 5.47 -7.69
CA ASN A 30 0.45 6.59 -7.03
C ASN A 30 1.08 6.92 -5.67
N PHE A 31 1.43 5.88 -4.90
CA PHE A 31 2.02 6.04 -3.57
C PHE A 31 3.44 6.62 -3.63
N THR A 32 4.29 6.08 -4.50
CA THR A 32 5.69 6.52 -4.67
C THR A 32 5.79 7.88 -5.37
N CYS A 33 4.88 8.23 -6.29
CA CYS A 33 4.81 9.60 -6.83
C CYS A 33 4.46 10.64 -5.75
N LYS A 34 3.62 10.28 -4.78
CA LYS A 34 3.20 11.19 -3.71
C LYS A 34 4.23 11.29 -2.58
N PHE A 35 4.98 10.22 -2.33
CA PHE A 35 5.98 10.12 -1.28
C PHE A 35 7.28 9.50 -1.83
N PRO A 36 8.09 10.28 -2.57
CA PRO A 36 9.24 9.74 -3.30
C PRO A 36 10.41 9.32 -2.40
N ARG A 37 10.48 9.77 -1.15
CA ARG A 37 11.61 9.48 -0.25
C ARG A 37 11.36 8.31 0.71
N LEU A 38 10.11 7.87 0.90
CA LEU A 38 9.84 6.73 1.77
C LEU A 38 10.25 5.43 1.10
N ARG A 39 10.45 4.38 1.89
CA ARG A 39 10.75 3.03 1.39
C ARG A 39 9.48 2.18 1.40
N VAL A 40 9.24 1.47 0.31
CA VAL A 40 8.15 0.48 0.19
C VAL A 40 8.76 -0.90 0.12
N VAL A 41 8.28 -1.81 0.96
CA VAL A 41 8.62 -3.23 0.89
C VAL A 41 7.30 -4.00 0.85
N THR A 42 7.11 -4.78 -0.21
CA THR A 42 5.92 -5.61 -0.42
C THR A 42 6.31 -7.03 -0.81
N ALA A 43 5.58 -8.03 -0.35
CA ALA A 43 5.88 -9.42 -0.70
C ALA A 43 5.45 -9.74 -2.15
N PHE A 44 4.31 -9.22 -2.58
CA PHE A 44 3.75 -9.44 -3.91
C PHE A 44 3.35 -8.14 -4.60
N VAL A 45 3.51 -8.12 -5.92
CA VAL A 45 2.96 -7.09 -6.82
C VAL A 45 2.16 -7.82 -7.89
N ASP A 46 0.85 -7.62 -7.86
CA ASP A 46 -0.10 -8.31 -8.73
C ASP A 46 -0.41 -7.48 -9.99
N GLN A 47 -1.32 -7.97 -10.84
CA GLN A 47 -1.47 -7.44 -12.21
C GLN A 47 -2.06 -6.04 -12.26
N GLY A 48 -2.97 -5.72 -11.33
CA GLY A 48 -3.69 -4.46 -11.34
C GLY A 48 -4.89 -4.48 -10.42
N LEU A 49 -5.82 -3.58 -10.71
CA LEU A 49 -7.11 -3.47 -10.02
C LEU A 49 -8.25 -3.80 -10.98
N ASP A 50 -9.32 -4.42 -10.47
CA ASP A 50 -10.60 -4.54 -11.18
C ASP A 50 -11.47 -3.28 -11.04
N GLU A 51 -12.67 -3.29 -11.62
CA GLU A 51 -13.63 -2.16 -11.57
C GLU A 51 -14.11 -1.81 -10.15
N LYS A 52 -13.97 -2.74 -9.21
CA LYS A 52 -14.33 -2.56 -7.79
C LYS A 52 -13.11 -2.20 -6.93
N ASN A 53 -11.94 -1.98 -7.53
CA ASN A 53 -10.66 -1.73 -6.88
C ASN A 53 -10.11 -2.90 -6.04
N TYR A 54 -10.50 -4.14 -6.35
CA TYR A 54 -9.80 -5.31 -5.83
C TYR A 54 -8.52 -5.56 -6.64
N ILE A 55 -7.46 -5.95 -5.93
CA ILE A 55 -6.23 -6.43 -6.57
C ILE A 55 -6.55 -7.74 -7.29
N ILE A 56 -6.05 -7.89 -8.53
CA ILE A 56 -6.21 -9.10 -9.34
C ILE A 56 -4.85 -9.69 -9.73
N PRO A 57 -4.64 -11.02 -9.59
CA PRO A 57 -5.56 -12.03 -9.04
C PRO A 57 -5.88 -11.85 -7.55
N GLY A 58 -4.99 -11.24 -6.78
CA GLY A 58 -5.22 -10.79 -5.41
C GLY A 58 -5.50 -11.88 -4.40
N LEU A 59 -6.07 -11.46 -3.27
CA LEU A 59 -6.46 -12.34 -2.16
C LEU A 59 -7.89 -12.11 -1.68
N GLY A 60 -8.69 -11.30 -2.39
CA GLY A 60 -9.99 -10.84 -1.93
C GLY A 60 -9.89 -9.81 -0.80
N ASP A 61 -10.92 -9.72 0.04
CA ASP A 61 -10.89 -8.86 1.23
C ASP A 61 -10.01 -9.46 2.32
N PHE A 62 -8.90 -8.80 2.64
CA PHE A 62 -7.96 -9.28 3.66
C PHE A 62 -8.58 -9.30 5.05
N GLY A 63 -9.37 -8.28 5.39
CA GLY A 63 -9.94 -8.12 6.73
C GLY A 63 -10.96 -9.21 7.02
N ASP A 64 -11.90 -9.41 6.11
CA ASP A 64 -12.91 -10.47 6.25
C ASP A 64 -12.23 -11.84 6.35
N ARG A 65 -11.28 -12.13 5.45
CA ARG A 65 -10.58 -13.43 5.44
C ARG A 65 -9.72 -13.68 6.67
N PHE A 66 -9.14 -12.64 7.26
CA PHE A 66 -8.24 -12.79 8.40
C PHE A 66 -8.97 -12.83 9.74
N TYR A 67 -10.09 -12.10 9.87
CA TYR A 67 -10.78 -11.95 11.16
C TYR A 67 -12.10 -12.72 11.28
N THR A 68 -12.72 -13.13 10.18
CA THR A 68 -14.08 -13.71 10.19
C THR A 68 -14.15 -15.15 9.68
N VAL A 69 -13.05 -15.69 9.16
CA VAL A 69 -12.93 -17.07 8.69
C VAL A 69 -12.10 -17.88 9.67
#